data_AF-A0A517VP82-F1
#
_entry.id   AF-A0A517VP82-F1
#
_cell.length_a   1.000
_cell.length_b   1.000
_cell.length_c   1.000
_cell.angle_alpha   90.00
_cell.angle_beta   90.00
_cell.angle_gamma   90.00
#
_symmetry.space_group_name_H-M   'P 1'
#
loop_
_entity.id
_entity.type
_entity.pdbx_description
1 polymer ?
#
loop_
_entity_poly.entity_id
_entity_poly.type
_entity_poly.pdbx_seq_one_letter_code
_entity_poly.pdbx_strand_id
1 'polypeptide(L)'
;MSLTKKRWNNKKCTESRTCDINDKFKDKHCVNTLEQEICESRIELDKWLREIYGDSYGNFHGENDIGYDHWDRIEKLLKKVFESENHHALADSCLDDILFLISRSDEGGRIIAWLHPNVKPLSHIADLTIENFIVLCKHAIKSGEDFCDYQLAYCFHKFDSLSKDLEELLIGLFKKDAVYTKRLALESLAKHRVPNLENYITELWATNDEWAGLNCLDALKVSGCNDELFNKYREKLLKSNDEHIRTNAESI
;
A
#
# COMPACT_ATOMS: atom_id res chain seq x y z
N MET A 1 -23.84 15.19 -35.06
CA MET A 1 -23.28 15.69 -33.78
C MET A 1 -24.30 15.46 -32.67
N SER A 2 -23.99 14.66 -31.66
CA SER A 2 -24.69 14.61 -30.37
C SER A 2 -23.82 13.84 -29.38
N LEU A 3 -23.45 14.46 -28.25
CA LEU A 3 -22.57 13.86 -27.24
C LEU A 3 -23.36 13.63 -25.94
N THR A 4 -23.92 12.43 -25.80
CA THR A 4 -24.61 11.99 -24.58
C THR A 4 -23.59 11.66 -23.48
N LYS A 5 -23.22 12.68 -22.70
CA LYS A 5 -22.43 12.51 -21.46
C LYS A 5 -23.14 11.52 -20.52
N LYS A 6 -22.64 10.28 -20.41
CA LYS A 6 -23.04 9.36 -19.34
C LYS A 6 -22.51 9.89 -18.01
N ARG A 7 -23.42 10.31 -17.12
CA ARG A 7 -23.09 10.58 -15.72
C ARG A 7 -22.54 9.31 -15.07
N TRP A 8 -21.44 9.43 -14.35
CA TRP A 8 -21.05 8.43 -13.36
C TRP A 8 -22.03 8.51 -12.19
N ASN A 9 -22.78 7.43 -11.95
CA ASN A 9 -23.64 7.31 -10.78
C ASN A 9 -22.82 6.80 -9.59
N ASN A 10 -22.08 7.70 -8.93
CA ASN A 10 -21.51 7.39 -7.63
C ASN A 10 -22.67 7.12 -6.66
N LYS A 11 -22.87 5.84 -6.30
CA LYS A 11 -23.74 5.46 -5.18
C LYS A 11 -23.15 6.10 -3.93
N LYS A 12 -23.87 7.08 -3.37
CA LYS A 12 -23.53 7.69 -2.08
C LYS A 12 -23.51 6.60 -0.99
N CYS A 13 -22.32 6.25 -0.50
CA CYS A 13 -22.18 5.53 0.75
C CYS A 13 -22.24 6.54 1.91
N THR A 14 -23.39 7.20 2.07
CA THR A 14 -23.60 8.23 3.10
C THR A 14 -24.14 7.60 4.38
N GLU A 15 -23.29 6.86 5.08
CA GLU A 15 -23.42 6.62 6.52
C GLU A 15 -22.12 7.10 7.19
N SER A 16 -22.14 8.34 7.67
CA SER A 16 -21.03 8.92 8.42
C SER A 16 -20.93 8.24 9.79
N ARG A 17 -20.09 7.21 9.89
CA ARG A 17 -19.59 6.74 11.19
C ARG A 17 -18.61 7.75 11.76
N THR A 18 -19.15 8.85 12.28
CA THR A 18 -18.52 9.59 13.36
C THR A 18 -18.46 8.66 14.56
N CYS A 19 -17.41 7.85 14.64
CA CYS A 19 -17.05 7.15 15.86
C CYS A 19 -16.75 8.22 16.91
N ASP A 20 -17.59 8.35 17.94
CA ASP A 20 -17.33 9.24 19.07
C ASP A 20 -16.12 8.73 19.85
N ILE A 21 -14.94 9.24 19.48
CA ILE A 21 -13.64 8.90 20.09
C ILE A 21 -13.68 9.11 21.61
N ASN A 22 -14.44 10.11 22.06
CA ASN A 22 -14.55 10.51 23.46
C ASN A 22 -15.22 9.47 24.38
N ASP A 23 -16.12 8.62 23.88
CA ASP A 23 -17.03 7.86 24.75
C ASP A 23 -16.52 6.45 25.13
N LYS A 24 -15.33 6.06 24.64
CA LYS A 24 -14.66 4.79 25.00
C LYS A 24 -13.75 4.88 26.23
N PHE A 25 -13.36 6.06 26.68
CA PHE A 25 -12.24 6.25 27.61
C PHE A 25 -12.67 6.60 29.06
N LYS A 26 -13.39 5.68 29.72
CA LYS A 26 -13.75 5.83 31.16
C LYS A 26 -13.33 4.71 32.09
N ASP A 27 -13.04 3.50 31.60
CA ASP A 27 -12.69 2.36 32.47
C ASP A 27 -11.53 1.51 31.92
N LYS A 28 -10.29 1.88 32.28
CA LYS A 28 -9.30 1.00 32.94
C LYS A 28 -7.95 1.69 33.19
N HIS A 29 -7.34 1.38 34.34
CA HIS A 29 -5.94 1.69 34.62
C HIS A 29 -4.99 0.80 33.79
N CYS A 30 -3.76 1.28 33.60
CA CYS A 30 -2.67 0.61 32.88
C CYS A 30 -2.91 0.47 31.36
N VAL A 31 -3.29 1.59 30.71
CA VAL A 31 -3.09 1.77 29.27
C VAL A 31 -1.60 1.60 28.95
N ASN A 32 -1.28 0.84 27.90
CA ASN A 32 0.08 0.71 27.39
C ASN A 32 0.54 2.07 26.85
N THR A 33 1.58 2.67 27.44
CA THR A 33 2.00 4.03 27.08
C THR A 33 2.38 4.15 25.60
N LEU A 34 2.91 3.07 25.01
CA LEU A 34 3.26 3.02 23.59
C LEU A 34 2.03 3.13 22.68
N GLU A 35 0.92 2.48 23.05
CA GLU A 35 -0.34 2.54 22.29
C GLU A 35 -1.00 3.92 22.40
N GLN A 36 -0.90 4.55 23.57
CA GLN A 36 -1.32 5.93 23.74
C GLN A 36 -0.49 6.89 22.87
N GLU A 37 0.85 6.75 22.86
CA GLU A 37 1.74 7.58 22.04
C GLU A 37 1.44 7.44 20.52
N ILE A 38 1.11 6.22 20.06
CA ILE A 38 0.67 5.96 18.67
C ILE A 38 -0.62 6.72 18.38
N CYS A 39 -1.65 6.54 19.21
CA CYS A 39 -2.97 7.14 18.98
C CYS A 39 -2.93 8.68 19.07
N GLU A 40 -2.15 9.25 20.00
CA GLU A 40 -1.91 10.69 20.07
C GLU A 40 -1.25 11.21 18.78
N SER A 41 -0.21 10.54 18.29
CA SER A 41 0.50 10.95 17.05
C SER A 41 -0.40 10.81 15.81
N ARG A 42 -1.28 9.80 15.77
CA ARG A 42 -2.31 9.64 14.74
C ARG A 42 -3.29 10.81 14.74
N ILE A 43 -3.81 11.20 15.90
CA ILE A 43 -4.80 12.27 16.06
C ILE A 43 -4.18 13.63 15.70
N GLU A 44 -2.93 13.88 16.11
CA GLU A 44 -2.19 15.10 15.83
C GLU A 44 -1.98 15.31 14.32
N LEU A 45 -1.55 14.25 13.62
CA LEU A 45 -1.41 14.27 12.16
C LEU A 45 -2.76 14.35 11.44
N ASP A 46 -3.78 13.57 11.83
CA ASP A 46 -5.12 13.61 11.24
C ASP A 46 -5.76 15.01 11.34
N LYS A 47 -5.52 15.72 12.44
CA LYS A 47 -5.91 17.12 12.62
C LYS A 47 -5.16 18.04 11.65
N TRP A 48 -3.83 17.96 11.58
CA TRP A 48 -3.03 18.80 10.68
C TRP A 48 -3.42 18.60 9.21
N LEU A 49 -3.64 17.34 8.79
CA LEU A 49 -4.06 17.02 7.42
C LEU A 49 -5.43 17.62 7.08
N ARG A 50 -6.37 17.70 8.03
CA ARG A 50 -7.65 18.40 7.84
C ARG A 50 -7.47 19.92 7.77
N GLU A 51 -6.55 20.48 8.54
CA GLU A 51 -6.24 21.91 8.53
C GLU A 51 -5.55 22.35 7.22
N ILE A 52 -4.76 21.47 6.60
CA ILE A 52 -4.08 21.71 5.30
C ILE A 52 -4.99 21.41 4.08
N TYR A 53 -5.63 20.24 4.04
CA TYR A 53 -6.38 19.80 2.85
C TYR A 53 -7.87 20.17 2.85
N GLY A 54 -8.45 20.52 4.01
CA GLY A 54 -9.86 20.90 4.13
C GLY A 54 -10.83 19.87 3.54
N ASP A 55 -11.77 20.32 2.72
CA ASP A 55 -12.75 19.49 2.01
C ASP A 55 -12.12 18.44 1.07
N SER A 56 -10.83 18.58 0.73
CA SER A 56 -10.09 17.62 -0.12
C SER A 56 -9.46 16.48 0.69
N TYR A 57 -9.51 16.52 2.02
CA TYR A 57 -8.95 15.46 2.88
C TYR A 57 -9.53 14.07 2.54
N GLY A 58 -8.66 13.06 2.48
CA GLY A 58 -9.01 11.69 2.07
C GLY A 58 -8.87 11.39 0.57
N ASN A 59 -8.47 12.35 -0.27
CA ASN A 59 -8.24 12.14 -1.72
C ASN A 59 -6.75 12.11 -2.12
N PHE A 60 -5.82 12.00 -1.16
CA PHE A 60 -4.37 12.09 -1.38
C PHE A 60 -3.60 11.00 -0.63
N HIS A 61 -2.49 10.50 -1.17
CA HIS A 61 -1.75 9.33 -0.66
C HIS A 61 -0.45 9.68 0.09
N GLY A 62 -0.38 10.84 0.72
CA GLY A 62 0.78 11.25 1.55
C GLY A 62 1.83 12.09 0.81
N GLU A 63 1.68 12.26 -0.50
CA GLU A 63 2.62 12.98 -1.38
C GLU A 63 3.05 14.34 -0.81
N ASN A 64 2.10 15.24 -0.55
CA ASN A 64 2.41 16.61 -0.12
C ASN A 64 2.56 16.77 1.41
N ASP A 65 2.62 15.66 2.17
CA ASP A 65 2.63 15.69 3.65
C ASP A 65 4.02 15.96 4.26
N ILE A 66 5.05 16.07 3.44
CA ILE A 66 6.44 16.39 3.85
C ILE A 66 6.55 17.69 4.68
N GLY A 67 5.58 18.60 4.57
CA GLY A 67 5.50 19.85 5.35
C GLY A 67 5.03 19.71 6.81
N TYR A 68 4.87 18.51 7.36
CA TYR A 68 4.46 18.33 8.76
C TYR A 68 5.66 18.43 9.74
N ASP A 69 5.74 19.55 10.47
CA ASP A 69 6.82 19.89 11.41
C ASP A 69 7.07 18.89 12.56
N HIS A 70 6.26 17.83 12.70
CA HIS A 70 6.38 16.82 13.75
C HIS A 70 6.66 15.40 13.23
N TRP A 71 7.06 15.25 11.96
CA TRP A 71 7.59 13.98 11.42
C TRP A 71 8.66 13.37 12.33
N ASP A 72 9.60 14.22 12.77
CA ASP A 72 10.71 13.91 13.67
C ASP A 72 10.27 13.19 14.98
N ARG A 73 9.01 13.37 15.42
CA ARG A 73 8.41 12.67 16.57
C ARG A 73 7.79 11.33 16.17
N ILE A 74 7.06 11.27 15.05
CA ILE A 74 6.50 10.04 14.48
C ILE A 74 7.61 9.02 14.21
N GLU A 75 8.72 9.44 13.62
CA GLU A 75 9.85 8.56 13.34
C GLU A 75 10.41 7.92 14.63
N LYS A 76 10.70 8.73 15.65
CA LYS A 76 11.25 8.27 16.94
C LYS A 76 10.27 7.34 17.67
N LEU A 77 8.97 7.57 17.53
CA LEU A 77 7.93 6.70 18.06
C LEU A 77 7.87 5.36 17.31
N LEU A 78 7.79 5.37 15.98
CA LEU A 78 7.73 4.13 15.19
C LEU A 78 9.03 3.31 15.34
N LYS A 79 10.17 3.97 15.54
CA LYS A 79 11.41 3.31 15.99
C LYS A 79 11.21 2.56 17.31
N LYS A 80 10.75 3.27 18.35
CA LYS A 80 10.45 2.69 19.67
C LYS A 80 9.40 1.56 19.60
N VAL A 81 8.47 1.61 18.65
CA VAL A 81 7.52 0.52 18.37
C VAL A 81 8.23 -0.73 17.83
N PHE A 82 8.98 -0.60 16.73
CA PHE A 82 9.58 -1.75 16.05
C PHE A 82 10.78 -2.35 16.81
N GLU A 83 11.44 -1.55 17.66
CA GLU A 83 12.49 -2.02 18.58
C GLU A 83 11.92 -2.63 19.89
N SER A 84 10.59 -2.67 20.07
CA SER A 84 9.96 -3.24 21.27
C SER A 84 9.59 -4.72 21.11
N GLU A 85 9.91 -5.53 22.13
CA GLU A 85 9.53 -6.95 22.22
C GLU A 85 7.99 -7.17 22.19
N ASN A 86 7.22 -6.12 22.51
CA ASN A 86 5.76 -6.14 22.59
C ASN A 86 5.05 -5.81 21.26
N HIS A 87 5.75 -5.59 20.14
CA HIS A 87 5.12 -5.26 18.85
C HIS A 87 4.05 -6.28 18.43
N HIS A 88 4.26 -7.56 18.71
CA HIS A 88 3.30 -8.65 18.43
C HIS A 88 2.06 -8.67 19.34
N ALA A 89 2.00 -7.80 20.36
CA ALA A 89 0.92 -7.72 21.35
C ALA A 89 0.14 -6.37 21.29
N LEU A 90 0.42 -5.53 20.29
CA LEU A 90 -0.36 -4.31 20.03
C LEU A 90 -1.79 -4.65 19.59
N ALA A 91 -2.75 -3.82 20.00
CA ALA A 91 -4.13 -3.93 19.53
C ALA A 91 -4.26 -3.59 18.03
N ASP A 92 -5.22 -4.22 17.36
CA ASP A 92 -5.50 -4.04 15.92
C ASP A 92 -5.63 -2.54 15.52
N SER A 93 -6.25 -1.70 16.35
CA SER A 93 -6.37 -0.26 16.10
C SER A 93 -5.03 0.49 16.13
N CYS A 94 -4.07 0.03 16.95
CA CYS A 94 -2.72 0.58 16.98
C CYS A 94 -1.95 0.18 15.72
N LEU A 95 -2.26 -1.00 15.14
CA LEU A 95 -1.71 -1.42 13.85
C LEU A 95 -2.32 -0.62 12.69
N ASP A 96 -3.63 -0.33 12.70
CA ASP A 96 -4.25 0.60 11.74
C ASP A 96 -3.60 1.99 11.81
N ASP A 97 -3.38 2.52 13.02
CA ASP A 97 -2.72 3.82 13.22
C ASP A 97 -1.26 3.81 12.76
N ILE A 98 -0.51 2.71 12.95
CA ILE A 98 0.85 2.54 12.41
C ILE A 98 0.83 2.51 10.88
N LEU A 99 -0.08 1.74 10.25
CA LEU A 99 -0.20 1.69 8.78
C LEU A 99 -0.56 3.06 8.19
N PHE A 100 -1.41 3.84 8.87
CA PHE A 100 -1.69 5.22 8.48
C PHE A 100 -0.43 6.11 8.60
N LEU A 101 0.27 6.08 9.74
CA LEU A 101 1.48 6.89 9.92
C LEU A 101 2.58 6.55 8.88
N ILE A 102 2.63 5.29 8.43
CA ILE A 102 3.46 4.83 7.31
C ILE A 102 3.00 5.46 5.98
N SER A 103 1.70 5.42 5.66
CA SER A 103 1.20 5.88 4.36
C SER A 103 1.35 7.39 4.14
N ARG A 104 1.39 8.18 5.22
CA ARG A 104 1.57 9.63 5.12
C ARG A 104 3.03 10.05 4.86
N SER A 105 3.99 9.13 4.92
CA SER A 105 5.44 9.41 4.85
C SER A 105 6.04 9.26 3.44
N ASP A 106 5.21 9.26 2.39
CA ASP A 106 5.59 8.80 1.04
C ASP A 106 6.73 9.63 0.41
N GLU A 107 6.63 10.97 0.40
CA GLU A 107 7.74 11.85 -0.03
C GLU A 107 8.74 12.16 1.10
N GLY A 108 8.27 12.32 2.34
CA GLY A 108 9.10 12.75 3.49
C GLY A 108 10.18 11.75 3.87
N GLY A 109 9.82 10.46 3.97
CA GLY A 109 10.79 9.39 3.96
C GLY A 109 10.48 8.14 4.78
N ARG A 110 10.35 7.02 4.05
CA ARG A 110 11.17 5.83 4.33
C ARG A 110 10.91 5.08 5.66
N ILE A 111 9.74 5.23 6.30
CA ILE A 111 9.35 4.37 7.43
C ILE A 111 9.41 2.89 7.02
N ILE A 112 9.09 2.56 5.77
CA ILE A 112 9.46 1.29 5.14
C ILE A 112 10.51 1.55 4.05
N ALA A 113 11.67 0.89 4.13
CA ALA A 113 12.85 1.12 3.30
C ALA A 113 13.21 -0.09 2.42
N TRP A 114 12.97 0.05 1.12
CA TRP A 114 14.04 0.60 0.27
C TRP A 114 15.30 -0.28 0.02
N LEU A 115 15.39 -1.54 0.48
CA LEU A 115 16.47 -2.50 0.14
C LEU A 115 16.69 -2.62 -1.39
N HIS A 116 17.87 -2.97 -1.94
CA HIS A 116 18.89 -3.94 -1.49
C HIS A 116 20.33 -3.47 -1.93
N PRO A 117 21.45 -4.02 -1.41
CA PRO A 117 21.98 -5.27 -2.02
C PRO A 117 22.52 -6.29 -1.01
N ASN A 118 22.60 -5.94 0.28
CA ASN A 118 22.92 -6.83 1.39
C ASN A 118 22.65 -6.15 2.75
N VAL A 119 21.92 -6.70 3.72
CA VAL A 119 20.61 -7.37 3.61
C VAL A 119 19.62 -6.71 4.62
N LYS A 120 19.91 -5.48 5.09
CA LYS A 120 19.18 -4.79 6.18
C LYS A 120 19.23 -3.26 6.03
N PRO A 121 18.29 -2.51 6.62
CA PRO A 121 17.05 -2.94 7.29
C PRO A 121 15.81 -2.79 6.37
N LEU A 122 14.63 -3.23 6.82
CA LEU A 122 13.34 -2.97 6.13
C LEU A 122 12.79 -1.56 6.39
N SER A 123 13.49 -0.71 7.12
CA SER A 123 13.14 0.67 7.48
C SER A 123 14.41 1.52 7.56
N HIS A 124 14.32 2.82 7.28
CA HIS A 124 15.43 3.76 7.57
C HIS A 124 15.35 4.36 8.98
N ILE A 125 14.23 4.15 9.67
CA ILE A 125 13.92 4.72 10.98
C ILE A 125 14.15 3.71 12.11
N ALA A 126 13.96 2.42 11.83
CA ALA A 126 14.07 1.34 12.81
C ALA A 126 14.77 0.10 12.24
N ASP A 127 15.14 -0.83 13.13
CA ASP A 127 15.50 -2.19 12.72
C ASP A 127 14.21 -3.03 12.51
N LEU A 128 13.36 -2.60 11.54
CA LEU A 128 12.11 -3.28 11.20
C LEU A 128 12.43 -4.72 10.76
N THR A 129 11.98 -5.69 11.55
CA THR A 129 12.24 -7.12 11.34
C THR A 129 11.28 -7.74 10.32
N ILE A 130 11.62 -8.94 9.84
CA ILE A 130 10.72 -9.70 8.95
C ILE A 130 9.44 -10.09 9.71
N GLU A 131 9.56 -10.37 11.00
CA GLU A 131 8.46 -10.70 11.91
C GLU A 131 7.49 -9.50 12.06
N ASN A 132 8.01 -8.28 12.23
CA ASN A 132 7.21 -7.06 12.28
C ASN A 132 6.54 -6.77 10.92
N PHE A 133 7.27 -6.91 9.81
CA PHE A 133 6.71 -6.80 8.47
C PHE A 133 5.59 -7.83 8.20
N ILE A 134 5.74 -9.06 8.70
CA ILE A 134 4.71 -10.10 8.65
C ILE A 134 3.48 -9.73 9.48
N VAL A 135 3.62 -9.09 10.65
CA VAL A 135 2.47 -8.55 11.41
C VAL A 135 1.75 -7.48 10.59
N LEU A 136 2.47 -6.48 10.08
CA LEU A 136 1.88 -5.38 9.30
C LEU A 136 1.14 -5.92 8.06
N CYS A 137 1.73 -6.85 7.30
CA CYS A 137 1.04 -7.49 6.18
C CYS A 137 -0.19 -8.29 6.61
N LYS A 138 -0.10 -9.10 7.68
CA LYS A 138 -1.23 -9.88 8.23
C LYS A 138 -2.36 -9.00 8.76
N HIS A 139 -2.08 -7.76 9.14
CA HIS A 139 -3.07 -6.77 9.54
C HIS A 139 -3.68 -6.08 8.31
N ALA A 140 -2.85 -5.54 7.41
CA ALA A 140 -3.25 -4.87 6.18
C ALA A 140 -4.20 -5.73 5.30
N ILE A 141 -3.91 -7.03 5.15
CA ILE A 141 -4.74 -7.98 4.39
C ILE A 141 -6.15 -8.18 5.02
N LYS A 142 -6.30 -7.94 6.34
CA LYS A 142 -7.60 -8.01 7.03
C LYS A 142 -8.30 -6.66 7.10
N SER A 143 -7.55 -5.56 7.17
CA SER A 143 -8.11 -4.21 7.28
C SER A 143 -8.82 -3.82 5.98
N GLY A 144 -10.00 -3.20 6.13
CA GLY A 144 -10.81 -2.76 5.00
C GLY A 144 -10.29 -1.50 4.31
N GLU A 145 -9.44 -0.75 5.00
CA GLU A 145 -8.73 0.41 4.47
C GLU A 145 -7.49 -0.04 3.67
N ASP A 146 -7.13 0.68 2.61
CA ASP A 146 -5.79 0.59 2.01
C ASP A 146 -5.01 1.83 2.46
N PHE A 147 -4.10 1.63 3.42
CA PHE A 147 -3.28 2.72 3.93
C PHE A 147 -1.97 2.78 3.14
N CYS A 148 -1.12 1.78 3.33
CA CYS A 148 0.21 1.67 2.72
C CYS A 148 0.41 0.30 2.06
N ASP A 149 -0.67 -0.37 1.67
CA ASP A 149 -0.64 -1.76 1.21
C ASP A 149 0.16 -1.89 -0.10
N TYR A 150 0.14 -0.84 -0.93
CA TYR A 150 1.02 -0.69 -2.10
C TYR A 150 2.51 -0.68 -1.71
N GLN A 151 2.90 0.03 -0.65
CA GLN A 151 4.29 0.04 -0.14
C GLN A 151 4.67 -1.35 0.40
N LEU A 152 3.78 -2.00 1.15
CA LEU A 152 3.97 -3.36 1.66
C LEU A 152 4.14 -4.36 0.51
N ALA A 153 3.26 -4.31 -0.49
CA ALA A 153 3.29 -5.16 -1.68
C ALA A 153 4.60 -4.99 -2.46
N TYR A 154 5.04 -3.75 -2.72
CA TYR A 154 6.30 -3.50 -3.41
C TYR A 154 7.52 -4.00 -2.63
N CYS A 155 7.47 -4.05 -1.28
CA CYS A 155 8.61 -4.53 -0.51
C CYS A 155 8.95 -6.00 -0.77
N PHE A 156 7.99 -6.83 -1.21
CA PHE A 156 8.28 -8.20 -1.64
C PHE A 156 9.21 -8.27 -2.86
N HIS A 157 9.20 -7.26 -3.76
CA HIS A 157 10.13 -7.17 -4.90
C HIS A 157 11.61 -7.11 -4.46
N LYS A 158 11.90 -6.74 -3.20
CA LYS A 158 13.27 -6.54 -2.69
C LYS A 158 13.91 -7.79 -2.11
N PHE A 159 13.12 -8.82 -1.81
CA PHE A 159 13.63 -10.13 -1.38
C PHE A 159 14.29 -10.85 -2.56
N ASP A 160 15.32 -11.66 -2.30
CA ASP A 160 15.95 -12.51 -3.32
C ASP A 160 15.13 -13.79 -3.61
N SER A 161 14.35 -14.24 -2.63
CA SER A 161 13.37 -15.33 -2.74
C SER A 161 12.28 -15.19 -1.67
N LEU A 162 11.12 -15.82 -1.89
CA LEU A 162 10.03 -15.88 -0.91
C LEU A 162 9.95 -17.26 -0.24
N SER A 163 9.59 -17.28 1.05
CA SER A 163 9.00 -18.47 1.66
C SER A 163 7.52 -18.57 1.27
N LYS A 164 6.91 -19.75 1.44
CA LYS A 164 5.48 -19.96 1.17
C LYS A 164 4.58 -18.99 1.96
N ASP A 165 4.91 -18.73 3.22
CA ASP A 165 4.21 -17.76 4.07
C ASP A 165 4.31 -16.33 3.51
N LEU A 166 5.45 -15.93 2.94
CA LEU A 166 5.62 -14.61 2.30
C LEU A 166 4.88 -14.54 0.95
N GLU A 167 4.89 -15.62 0.17
CA GLU A 167 4.11 -15.74 -1.07
C GLU A 167 2.60 -15.59 -0.79
N GLU A 168 2.08 -16.26 0.24
CA GLU A 168 0.67 -16.16 0.65
C GLU A 168 0.27 -14.76 1.11
N LEU A 169 1.17 -14.02 1.77
CA LEU A 169 0.92 -12.61 2.15
C LEU A 169 0.89 -11.70 0.92
N LEU A 170 1.83 -11.85 -0.01
CA LEU A 170 1.85 -11.07 -1.25
C LEU A 170 0.61 -11.35 -2.12
N ILE A 171 0.19 -12.61 -2.23
CA ILE A 171 -1.07 -13.00 -2.88
C ILE A 171 -2.29 -12.45 -2.12
N GLY A 172 -2.21 -12.29 -0.80
CA GLY A 172 -3.22 -11.61 0.01
C GLY A 172 -3.37 -10.13 -0.33
N LEU A 173 -2.25 -9.40 -0.43
CA LEU A 173 -2.24 -7.99 -0.84
C LEU A 173 -2.75 -7.79 -2.28
N PHE A 174 -2.35 -8.67 -3.21
CA PHE A 174 -2.89 -8.67 -4.59
C PHE A 174 -4.41 -8.83 -4.65
N LYS A 175 -5.05 -9.44 -3.65
CA LYS A 175 -6.50 -9.65 -3.63
C LYS A 175 -7.32 -8.47 -3.12
N LYS A 176 -6.69 -7.41 -2.56
CA LYS A 176 -7.41 -6.19 -2.15
C LYS A 176 -7.89 -5.40 -3.37
N ASP A 177 -8.99 -4.65 -3.23
CA ASP A 177 -9.66 -4.01 -4.37
C ASP A 177 -8.87 -2.89 -5.05
N ALA A 178 -7.87 -2.30 -4.38
CA ALA A 178 -7.08 -1.19 -4.89
C ALA A 178 -6.16 -1.59 -6.05
N VAL A 179 -6.48 -1.12 -7.26
CA VAL A 179 -5.73 -1.42 -8.49
C VAL A 179 -4.24 -1.06 -8.39
N TYR A 180 -3.89 0.01 -7.68
CA TYR A 180 -2.49 0.39 -7.47
C TYR A 180 -1.71 -0.61 -6.61
N THR A 181 -2.31 -1.08 -5.50
CA THR A 181 -1.77 -2.17 -4.68
C THR A 181 -1.64 -3.47 -5.49
N LYS A 182 -2.63 -3.82 -6.33
CA LYS A 182 -2.53 -4.97 -7.25
C LYS A 182 -1.37 -4.85 -8.25
N ARG A 183 -1.09 -3.65 -8.76
CA ARG A 183 0.03 -3.40 -9.70
C ARG A 183 1.38 -3.68 -9.05
N LEU A 184 1.66 -3.09 -7.89
CA LEU A 184 2.94 -3.28 -7.20
C LEU A 184 3.09 -4.70 -6.61
N ALA A 185 1.97 -5.34 -6.27
CA ALA A 185 1.96 -6.76 -5.93
C ALA A 185 2.32 -7.62 -7.15
N LEU A 186 1.79 -7.33 -8.35
CA LEU A 186 2.07 -8.10 -9.56
C LEU A 186 3.55 -8.01 -9.99
N GLU A 187 4.19 -6.84 -9.89
CA GLU A 187 5.63 -6.68 -10.13
C GLU A 187 6.46 -7.61 -9.23
N SER A 188 6.05 -7.78 -7.97
CA SER A 188 6.69 -8.68 -7.02
C SER A 188 6.40 -10.16 -7.33
N LEU A 189 5.15 -10.52 -7.62
CA LEU A 189 4.74 -11.87 -8.01
C LEU A 189 5.48 -12.33 -9.28
N ALA A 190 5.68 -11.42 -10.24
CA ALA A 190 6.38 -11.69 -11.49
C ALA A 190 7.89 -11.89 -11.31
N LYS A 191 8.56 -11.04 -10.51
CA LYS A 191 9.98 -11.22 -10.16
C LYS A 191 10.24 -12.60 -9.56
N HIS A 192 9.40 -13.01 -8.62
CA HIS A 192 9.52 -14.30 -7.91
C HIS A 192 8.97 -15.50 -8.68
N ARG A 193 8.37 -15.29 -9.85
CA ARG A 193 7.83 -16.33 -10.75
C ARG A 193 6.88 -17.31 -10.03
N VAL A 194 5.98 -16.74 -9.22
CA VAL A 194 5.04 -17.52 -8.40
C VAL A 194 4.16 -18.47 -9.23
N PRO A 195 3.69 -19.59 -8.65
CA PRO A 195 2.73 -20.46 -9.31
C PRO A 195 1.47 -19.71 -9.76
N ASN A 196 0.96 -20.03 -10.95
CA ASN A 196 -0.25 -19.46 -11.54
C ASN A 196 -0.21 -17.95 -11.86
N LEU A 197 0.99 -17.37 -12.05
CA LEU A 197 1.17 -15.94 -12.35
C LEU A 197 0.24 -15.41 -13.48
N GLU A 198 0.00 -16.19 -14.53
CA GLU A 198 -0.91 -15.83 -15.63
C GLU A 198 -2.35 -15.51 -15.18
N ASN A 199 -2.83 -16.15 -14.11
CA ASN A 199 -4.15 -15.85 -13.54
C ASN A 199 -4.18 -14.45 -12.91
N TYR A 200 -3.12 -14.06 -12.18
CA TYR A 200 -3.01 -12.73 -11.57
C TYR A 200 -2.83 -11.64 -12.65
N ILE A 201 -2.03 -11.92 -13.69
CA ILE A 201 -1.90 -11.07 -14.89
C ILE A 201 -3.27 -10.86 -15.55
N THR A 202 -4.05 -11.94 -15.74
CA THR A 202 -5.36 -11.88 -16.39
C THR A 202 -6.42 -11.18 -15.52
N GLU A 203 -6.38 -11.38 -14.20
CA GLU A 203 -7.26 -10.70 -13.25
C GLU A 203 -7.00 -9.18 -13.25
N LEU A 204 -5.74 -8.76 -13.16
CA LEU A 204 -5.39 -7.34 -13.17
C LEU A 204 -5.73 -6.69 -14.52
N TRP A 205 -5.47 -7.38 -15.64
CA TRP A 205 -5.86 -6.90 -16.98
C TRP A 205 -7.36 -6.69 -17.15
N ALA A 206 -8.20 -7.49 -16.46
CA ALA A 206 -9.65 -7.38 -16.50
C ALA A 206 -10.19 -6.06 -15.89
N THR A 207 -9.39 -5.36 -15.06
CA THR A 207 -9.74 -4.01 -14.57
C THR A 207 -9.89 -2.98 -15.70
N ASN A 208 -9.22 -3.21 -16.84
CA ASN A 208 -9.10 -2.27 -17.97
C ASN A 208 -8.46 -0.91 -17.63
N ASP A 209 -7.76 -0.79 -16.50
CA ASP A 209 -6.84 0.31 -16.26
C ASP A 209 -5.59 0.19 -17.17
N GLU A 210 -5.17 1.28 -17.82
CA GLU A 210 -4.11 1.22 -18.84
C GLU A 210 -2.71 1.12 -18.23
N TRP A 211 -2.49 1.67 -17.03
CA TRP A 211 -1.23 1.51 -16.29
C TRP A 211 -1.10 0.10 -15.71
N ALA A 212 -2.20 -0.46 -15.21
CA ALA A 212 -2.30 -1.88 -14.89
C ALA A 212 -2.04 -2.76 -16.12
N GLY A 213 -2.44 -2.31 -17.31
CA GLY A 213 -2.09 -2.92 -18.58
C GLY A 213 -0.58 -3.00 -18.84
N LEU A 214 0.15 -1.90 -18.61
CA LEU A 214 1.63 -1.89 -18.69
C LEU A 214 2.27 -2.84 -17.67
N ASN A 215 1.79 -2.84 -16.42
CA ASN A 215 2.25 -3.78 -15.39
C ASN A 215 2.01 -5.25 -15.78
N CYS A 216 0.89 -5.57 -16.41
CA CYS A 216 0.61 -6.92 -16.93
C CYS A 216 1.58 -7.30 -18.07
N LEU A 217 1.94 -6.34 -18.94
CA LEU A 217 2.84 -6.58 -20.06
C LEU A 217 4.28 -6.82 -19.60
N ASP A 218 4.78 -6.04 -18.64
CA ASP A 218 6.11 -6.25 -18.07
C ASP A 218 6.18 -7.55 -17.24
N ALA A 219 5.13 -7.87 -16.46
CA ALA A 219 5.03 -9.14 -15.74
C ALA A 219 5.13 -10.37 -16.68
N LEU A 220 4.54 -10.30 -17.87
CA LEU A 220 4.70 -11.34 -18.91
C LEU A 220 6.13 -11.41 -19.45
N LYS A 221 6.79 -10.27 -19.69
CA LYS A 221 8.19 -10.18 -20.16
C LYS A 221 9.20 -10.72 -19.15
N VAL A 222 9.06 -10.35 -17.87
CA VAL A 222 9.96 -10.75 -16.77
C VAL A 222 9.84 -12.24 -16.43
N SER A 223 8.63 -12.78 -16.49
CA SER A 223 8.37 -14.20 -16.25
C SER A 223 8.65 -15.10 -17.45
N GLY A 224 8.43 -14.61 -18.67
CA GLY A 224 8.58 -15.37 -19.91
C GLY A 224 7.58 -16.53 -20.06
N CYS A 225 6.40 -16.42 -19.43
CA CYS A 225 5.48 -17.56 -19.30
C CYS A 225 4.48 -17.75 -20.45
N ASN A 226 4.13 -16.68 -21.20
CA ASN A 226 3.12 -16.76 -22.26
C ASN A 226 3.28 -15.67 -23.34
N ASP A 227 3.95 -16.03 -24.45
CA ASP A 227 4.18 -15.14 -25.60
C ASP A 227 2.89 -14.75 -26.35
N GLU A 228 1.88 -15.63 -26.42
CA GLU A 228 0.61 -15.31 -27.10
C GLU A 228 -0.11 -14.19 -26.33
N LEU A 229 -0.19 -14.30 -25.01
CA LEU A 229 -0.80 -13.32 -24.14
C LEU A 229 -0.02 -12.00 -24.15
N PHE A 230 1.32 -12.06 -24.15
CA PHE A 230 2.19 -10.88 -24.28
C PHE A 230 1.90 -10.10 -25.56
N ASN A 231 1.96 -10.75 -26.73
CA ASN A 231 1.72 -10.10 -28.01
C ASN A 231 0.30 -9.51 -28.10
N LYS A 232 -0.71 -10.28 -27.65
CA LYS A 232 -2.11 -9.85 -27.59
C LYS A 232 -2.34 -8.63 -26.70
N TYR A 233 -1.64 -8.54 -25.56
CA TYR A 233 -1.74 -7.40 -24.64
C TYR A 233 -1.01 -6.18 -25.20
N ARG A 234 0.21 -6.36 -25.72
CA ARG A 234 1.00 -5.32 -26.40
C ARG A 234 0.20 -4.70 -27.55
N GLU A 235 -0.42 -5.52 -28.38
CA GLU A 235 -1.29 -5.11 -29.47
C GLU A 235 -2.52 -4.29 -29.03
N LYS A 236 -3.00 -4.39 -27.79
CA LYS A 236 -4.07 -3.52 -27.26
C LYS A 236 -3.50 -2.16 -26.85
N LEU A 237 -2.39 -2.15 -26.10
CA LEU A 237 -1.79 -0.92 -25.55
C LEU A 237 -1.18 -0.02 -26.63
N LEU A 238 -0.57 -0.60 -27.67
CA LEU A 238 -0.11 0.13 -28.87
C LEU A 238 -1.24 0.84 -29.63
N LYS A 239 -2.50 0.48 -29.35
CA LYS A 239 -3.72 1.10 -29.92
C LYS A 239 -4.44 2.01 -28.91
N SER A 240 -3.81 2.35 -27.77
CA SER A 240 -4.31 3.35 -26.83
C SER A 240 -4.34 4.75 -27.45
N ASN A 241 -5.21 5.61 -26.93
CA ASN A 241 -5.23 7.04 -27.28
C ASN A 241 -4.21 7.84 -26.45
N ASP A 242 -3.70 7.27 -25.34
CA ASP A 242 -2.66 7.89 -24.52
C ASP A 242 -1.27 7.63 -25.14
N GLU A 243 -0.48 8.68 -25.32
CA GLU A 243 0.85 8.60 -25.91
C GLU A 243 1.88 7.97 -24.96
N HIS A 244 1.78 8.23 -23.66
CA HIS A 244 2.65 7.60 -22.65
C HIS A 244 2.39 6.10 -22.56
N ILE A 245 1.12 5.66 -22.62
CA ILE A 245 0.78 4.23 -22.65
C ILE A 245 1.36 3.54 -23.89
N ARG A 246 1.23 4.16 -25.08
CA ARG A 246 1.82 3.62 -26.31
C ARG A 246 3.35 3.54 -26.23
N THR A 247 4.04 4.63 -25.90
CA THR A 247 5.51 4.67 -25.87
C THR A 247 6.11 3.72 -24.82
N ASN A 248 5.47 3.53 -23.67
CA ASN A 248 5.90 2.50 -22.71
C ASN A 248 5.64 1.08 -23.27
N ALA A 249 4.50 0.81 -23.92
CA ALA A 249 4.25 -0.47 -24.56
C ALA A 249 5.14 -0.75 -25.80
N GLU A 250 5.82 0.26 -26.35
CA GLU A 250 6.85 0.11 -27.39
C GLU A 250 8.22 -0.28 -26.82
N SER A 251 8.55 0.13 -25.58
CA SER A 251 9.83 -0.18 -24.91
C SER A 251 9.83 -1.52 -24.17
N ILE A 252 8.64 -2.04 -23.85
CA ILE A 252 8.42 -3.38 -23.29
C ILE A 252 8.42 -4.42 -24.43
#